data_AF-A0A6G8IHM1-F1
#
_entry.id   AF-A0A6G8IHM1-F1
#
_cell.length_a   1.000
_cell.length_b   1.000
_cell.length_c   1.000
_cell.angle_alpha   90.00
_cell.angle_beta   90.00
_cell.angle_gamma   90.00
#
_symmetry.space_group_name_H-M   'P 1'
#
loop_
_entity.id
_entity.type
_entity.pdbx_description
1 polymer ?
#
loop_
_entity_poly.entity_id
_entity_poly.type
_entity_poly.pdbx_seq_one_letter_code
_entity_poly.pdbx_strand_id
1 'polypeptide(L)'
;MHIRENRETAMAGMGAPPLAPSRVPPAYQGVWARTLLETPAGRDTGTWVRWVQTAGHHGSLGRSAEAASVCDEGPGAPHNVFQTPDRIVQTGLHDRHLAVWERLPASQGPRIALARRDDAGQPTDERLLLCGQYLLHVAPRAGAAPALSFGRVDSARATWTVERASDTALDGCEHPWQLQRLGLDLARVLGAPLLEGAWEVLEWSDA
;
A
#
# COMPACT_ATOMS: atom_id res chain seq x y z
N MET A 1 -8.07 -5.93 -7.56
CA MET A 1 -6.69 -5.44 -7.32
C MET A 1 -6.62 -3.98 -7.73
N HIS A 2 -6.91 -3.10 -6.77
CA HIS A 2 -7.03 -1.65 -6.98
C HIS A 2 -6.24 -0.93 -5.89
N ILE A 3 -5.50 0.12 -6.25
CA ILE A 3 -5.21 1.21 -5.31
C ILE A 3 -6.47 2.08 -5.30
N ARG A 4 -7.03 2.35 -4.12
CA ARG A 4 -8.16 3.29 -3.98
C ARG A 4 -7.79 4.39 -2.99
N GLU A 5 -8.28 5.58 -3.27
CA GLU A 5 -8.41 6.62 -2.24
C GLU A 5 -9.46 6.15 -1.23
N ASN A 6 -9.21 6.39 0.06
CA ASN A 6 -10.17 6.08 1.11
C ASN A 6 -11.38 7.05 1.01
N ARG A 7 -12.43 6.67 0.28
CA ARG A 7 -13.71 7.39 0.24
C ARG A 7 -14.74 6.71 1.16
N GLU A 8 -15.33 7.48 2.07
CA GLU A 8 -16.46 7.06 2.89
C GLU A 8 -17.73 6.96 2.04
N THR A 9 -18.40 5.79 2.06
CA THR A 9 -19.80 5.67 1.62
C THR A 9 -20.69 6.24 2.72
N ALA A 10 -20.84 7.56 2.77
CA ALA A 10 -21.81 8.20 3.66
C ALA A 10 -23.23 8.07 3.08
N MET A 11 -24.14 7.51 3.86
CA MET A 11 -25.57 7.51 3.56
C MET A 11 -26.09 8.94 3.44
N ALA A 12 -26.87 9.20 2.39
CA ALA A 12 -27.40 10.52 2.07
C ALA A 12 -28.44 11.00 3.08
N GLY A 13 -28.23 12.21 3.61
CA GLY A 13 -29.21 12.95 4.40
C GLY A 13 -28.71 14.34 4.77
N MET A 14 -29.00 15.33 3.91
CA MET A 14 -28.89 16.79 4.13
C MET A 14 -27.49 17.40 4.36
N GLY A 15 -26.95 17.98 3.30
CA GLY A 15 -26.32 19.31 3.30
C GLY A 15 -25.13 19.56 4.23
N ALA A 16 -24.06 18.79 4.11
CA ALA A 16 -22.74 19.15 4.62
C ALA A 16 -21.77 19.33 3.44
N PRO A 17 -20.77 20.23 3.51
CA PRO A 17 -19.69 20.28 2.52
C PRO A 17 -19.06 18.88 2.38
N PRO A 18 -18.54 18.49 1.20
CA PRO A 18 -17.97 17.16 1.01
C PRO A 18 -16.93 16.91 2.11
N LEU A 19 -17.21 15.92 2.97
CA LEU A 19 -16.29 15.50 4.01
C LEU A 19 -14.98 15.12 3.31
N ALA A 20 -13.86 15.66 3.80
CA ALA A 20 -12.55 15.22 3.35
C ALA A 20 -12.48 13.69 3.42
N PRO A 21 -11.81 13.01 2.48
CA PRO A 21 -11.70 11.55 2.51
C PRO A 21 -11.25 11.12 3.91
N SER A 22 -12.02 10.23 4.53
CA SER A 22 -11.78 9.77 5.89
C SER A 22 -10.37 9.21 5.97
N ARG A 23 -9.48 9.94 6.65
CA ARG A 23 -8.11 9.47 6.87
C ARG A 23 -8.15 8.23 7.76
N VAL A 24 -7.45 7.17 7.34
CA VAL A 24 -7.34 5.95 8.13
C VAL A 24 -6.57 6.25 9.42
N PRO A 25 -7.09 5.84 10.60
CA PRO A 25 -6.42 6.09 11.87
C PRO A 25 -4.98 5.56 11.91
N PRO A 26 -4.04 6.23 12.63
CA PRO A 26 -2.63 5.82 12.69
C PRO A 26 -2.40 4.36 13.09
N ALA A 27 -3.26 3.81 13.96
CA ALA A 27 -3.20 2.42 14.38
C ALA A 27 -3.31 1.42 13.22
N TYR A 28 -3.96 1.78 12.10
CA TYR A 28 -4.10 0.91 10.93
C TYR A 28 -3.03 1.16 9.86
N GLN A 29 -2.26 2.25 9.96
CA GLN A 29 -1.26 2.61 8.96
C GLN A 29 0.01 1.77 9.11
N GLY A 30 0.67 1.41 8.02
CA GLY A 30 1.87 0.58 8.00
C GLY A 30 1.76 -0.53 6.97
N VAL A 31 2.58 -1.58 7.13
CA VAL A 31 2.51 -2.77 6.29
C VAL A 31 2.03 -3.95 7.09
N TRP A 32 1.02 -4.63 6.57
CA TRP A 32 0.39 -5.78 7.19
C TRP A 32 0.57 -7.02 6.31
N ALA A 33 0.98 -8.10 6.95
CA ALA A 33 1.03 -9.43 6.36
C ALA A 33 -0.22 -10.21 6.74
N ARG A 34 -0.89 -10.82 5.76
CA ARG A 34 -1.93 -11.80 6.07
C ARG A 34 -1.27 -13.10 6.51
N THR A 35 -1.61 -13.59 7.70
CA THR A 35 -1.09 -14.86 8.23
C THR A 35 -2.15 -15.97 8.24
N LEU A 36 -3.43 -15.60 8.14
CA LEU A 36 -4.56 -16.53 8.03
C LEU A 36 -5.64 -15.93 7.14
N LEU A 37 -6.24 -16.78 6.30
CA LEU A 37 -7.55 -16.58 5.69
C LEU A 37 -8.38 -17.84 5.87
N GLU A 38 -9.57 -17.71 6.43
CA GLU A 38 -10.58 -18.75 6.51
C GLU A 38 -11.80 -18.29 5.71
N THR A 39 -12.31 -19.17 4.86
CA THR A 39 -13.50 -18.98 4.05
C THR A 39 -14.33 -20.27 4.06
N PRO A 40 -15.57 -20.26 3.54
CA PRO A 40 -16.33 -21.50 3.36
C PRO A 40 -15.62 -22.53 2.46
N ALA A 41 -14.74 -22.07 1.55
CA ALA A 41 -13.96 -22.94 0.67
C ALA A 41 -12.76 -23.59 1.38
N GLY A 42 -12.33 -23.06 2.52
CA GLY A 42 -11.23 -23.63 3.31
C GLY A 42 -10.36 -22.59 4.00
N ARG A 43 -9.24 -23.10 4.52
CA ARG A 43 -8.25 -22.36 5.31
C ARG A 43 -6.95 -22.21 4.53
N ASP A 44 -6.40 -21.00 4.50
CA ASP A 44 -5.13 -20.64 3.88
C ASP A 44 -4.22 -19.93 4.89
N THR A 45 -3.03 -20.48 5.10
CA THR A 45 -1.95 -19.89 5.91
C THR A 45 -0.65 -19.73 5.11
N GLY A 46 -0.65 -20.10 3.83
CA GLY A 46 0.55 -20.18 3.00
C GLY A 46 0.65 -19.08 1.95
N THR A 47 -0.46 -18.49 1.55
CA THR A 47 -0.44 -17.45 0.52
C THR A 47 0.17 -16.16 1.05
N TRP A 48 1.20 -15.70 0.36
CA TRP A 48 1.84 -14.42 0.66
C TRP A 48 0.95 -13.27 0.18
N VAL A 49 0.54 -12.42 1.13
CA VAL A 49 -0.17 -11.16 0.87
C VAL A 49 0.42 -10.06 1.75
N ARG A 50 0.60 -8.87 1.16
CA ARG A 50 0.98 -7.64 1.86
C ARG A 50 -0.02 -6.54 1.55
N TRP A 51 -0.42 -5.84 2.61
CA TRP A 51 -1.21 -4.62 2.54
C TRP A 51 -0.37 -3.44 3.03
N VAL A 52 -0.27 -2.39 2.24
CA VAL A 52 0.43 -1.14 2.59
C VAL A 52 -0.62 -0.06 2.78
N GLN A 53 -0.59 0.63 3.92
CA GLN A 53 -1.59 1.63 4.32
C GLN A 53 -0.93 2.92 4.81
N THR A 54 -1.15 4.02 4.12
CA THR A 54 -0.93 5.39 4.63
C THR A 54 -2.24 5.97 5.15
N ALA A 55 -2.29 7.24 5.55
CA ALA A 55 -3.53 7.86 6.00
C ALA A 55 -4.56 7.98 4.86
N GLY A 56 -4.12 8.35 3.66
CA GLY A 56 -5.01 8.57 2.51
C GLY A 56 -5.01 7.47 1.45
N HIS A 57 -3.97 6.62 1.43
CA HIS A 57 -3.72 5.70 0.32
C HIS A 57 -3.45 4.28 0.82
N HIS A 58 -3.81 3.30 0.00
CA HIS A 58 -3.47 1.91 0.27
C HIS A 58 -3.17 1.14 -1.01
N GLY A 59 -2.49 0.01 -0.87
CA GLY A 59 -2.29 -0.94 -1.94
C GLY A 59 -2.01 -2.33 -1.39
N SER A 60 -2.36 -3.35 -2.18
CA SER A 60 -2.15 -4.75 -1.80
C SER A 60 -1.44 -5.51 -2.90
N LEU A 61 -0.52 -6.39 -2.52
CA LEU A 61 0.10 -7.37 -3.41
C LEU A 61 -0.10 -8.77 -2.84
N GLY A 62 -0.53 -9.71 -3.69
CA GLY A 62 -0.63 -11.13 -3.38
C GLY A 62 -0.16 -11.98 -4.56
N ARG A 63 0.22 -13.24 -4.31
CA ARG A 63 0.66 -14.18 -5.36
C ARG A 63 -0.41 -14.50 -6.42
N SER A 64 -1.67 -14.30 -6.11
CA SER A 64 -2.75 -14.34 -7.09
C SER A 64 -3.68 -13.14 -6.88
N ALA A 65 -4.22 -12.60 -7.97
CA ALA A 65 -5.23 -11.54 -7.92
C ALA A 65 -6.43 -11.98 -7.06
N GLU A 66 -6.78 -13.27 -7.09
CA GLU A 66 -7.83 -13.88 -6.27
C GLU A 66 -7.49 -13.84 -4.78
N ALA A 67 -6.27 -14.21 -4.39
CA ALA A 67 -5.85 -14.18 -2.99
C ALA A 67 -5.77 -12.77 -2.40
N ALA A 68 -5.50 -11.75 -3.21
CA ALA A 68 -5.58 -10.35 -2.78
C ALA A 68 -7.04 -9.83 -2.76
N SER A 69 -7.90 -10.36 -3.63
CA SER A 69 -9.27 -9.87 -3.82
C SER A 69 -10.24 -10.24 -2.70
N VAL A 70 -10.00 -11.34 -1.95
CA VAL A 70 -10.90 -11.74 -0.85
C VAL A 70 -10.89 -10.72 0.31
N CYS A 71 -9.87 -9.88 0.39
CA CYS A 71 -9.74 -8.85 1.42
C CYS A 71 -9.57 -7.45 0.79
N ASP A 72 -10.44 -7.07 -0.14
CA ASP A 72 -10.36 -5.79 -0.91
C ASP A 72 -10.39 -4.54 0.01
N GLU A 73 -10.86 -4.66 1.25
CA GLU A 73 -10.92 -3.55 2.22
C GLU A 73 -9.74 -3.49 3.21
N GLY A 74 -8.95 -4.58 3.31
CA GLY A 74 -7.77 -4.65 4.18
C GLY A 74 -8.03 -4.40 5.69
N PRO A 75 -6.95 -4.19 6.48
CA PRO A 75 -7.02 -3.97 7.92
C PRO A 75 -7.63 -2.61 8.32
N GLY A 76 -7.92 -1.68 7.40
CA GLY A 76 -8.59 -0.40 7.69
C GLY A 76 -10.13 -0.45 7.66
N ALA A 77 -10.71 -1.59 7.27
CA ALA A 77 -12.16 -1.83 7.16
C ALA A 77 -12.93 -1.75 8.50
N PRO A 78 -14.26 -1.48 8.48
CA PRO A 78 -15.09 -1.29 9.68
C PRO A 78 -15.27 -2.54 10.56
N HIS A 79 -14.88 -3.73 10.11
CA HIS A 79 -15.04 -5.00 10.84
C HIS A 79 -13.70 -5.58 11.33
N ASN A 80 -12.76 -4.69 11.63
CA ASN A 80 -11.45 -5.02 12.17
C ASN A 80 -11.41 -4.85 13.68
N VAL A 81 -10.90 -5.88 14.35
CA VAL A 81 -10.68 -5.87 15.80
C VAL A 81 -9.19 -6.06 16.05
N PHE A 82 -8.57 -5.10 16.72
CA PHE A 82 -7.21 -5.27 17.23
C PHE A 82 -7.22 -6.30 18.37
N GLN A 83 -6.43 -7.36 18.21
CA GLN A 83 -6.07 -8.24 19.32
C GLN A 83 -4.86 -7.69 20.07
N THR A 84 -3.94 -7.08 19.34
CA THR A 84 -2.79 -6.31 19.84
C THR A 84 -2.54 -5.13 18.90
N PRO A 85 -1.69 -4.15 19.22
CA PRO A 85 -1.36 -3.05 18.29
C PRO A 85 -0.82 -3.51 16.92
N ASP A 86 -0.26 -4.72 16.86
CA ASP A 86 0.37 -5.28 15.67
C ASP A 86 -0.38 -6.52 15.14
N ARG A 87 -1.60 -6.78 15.61
CA ARG A 87 -2.42 -7.90 15.18
C ARG A 87 -3.89 -7.55 15.08
N ILE A 88 -4.45 -7.73 13.89
CA ILE A 88 -5.86 -7.47 13.58
C ILE A 88 -6.54 -8.77 13.17
N VAL A 89 -7.77 -8.97 13.66
CA VAL A 89 -8.70 -9.95 13.12
C VAL A 89 -9.77 -9.20 12.34
N GLN A 90 -9.87 -9.54 11.07
CA GLN A 90 -10.88 -9.03 10.15
C GLN A 90 -11.96 -10.09 9.98
N THR A 91 -13.22 -9.67 10.03
CA THR A 91 -14.36 -10.55 9.72
C THR A 91 -15.21 -9.96 8.61
N GLY A 92 -15.37 -10.71 7.52
CA GLY A 92 -16.28 -10.36 6.44
C GLY A 92 -17.65 -10.98 6.70
N LEU A 93 -18.62 -10.16 7.11
CA LEU A 93 -19.97 -10.63 7.43
C LEU A 93 -20.71 -11.20 6.21
N HIS A 94 -20.51 -10.60 5.03
CA HIS A 94 -21.19 -11.00 3.80
C HIS A 94 -20.53 -12.22 3.15
N ASP A 95 -19.20 -12.20 3.00
CA ASP A 95 -18.44 -13.26 2.33
C ASP A 95 -18.04 -14.40 3.28
N ARG A 96 -18.43 -14.30 4.56
CA ARG A 96 -18.15 -15.27 5.64
C ARG A 96 -16.67 -15.64 5.71
N HIS A 97 -15.81 -14.64 5.65
CA HIS A 97 -14.37 -14.85 5.80
C HIS A 97 -13.86 -14.33 7.14
N LEU A 98 -12.78 -14.94 7.62
CA LEU A 98 -11.96 -14.44 8.71
C LEU A 98 -10.53 -14.29 8.21
N ALA A 99 -9.93 -13.13 8.40
CA ALA A 99 -8.52 -12.92 8.10
C ALA A 99 -7.76 -12.43 9.33
N VAL A 100 -6.53 -12.92 9.50
CA VAL A 100 -5.60 -12.43 10.53
C VAL A 100 -4.48 -11.69 9.84
N TRP A 101 -4.25 -10.47 10.30
CA TRP A 101 -3.22 -9.58 9.81
C TRP A 101 -2.22 -9.27 10.91
N GLU A 102 -0.94 -9.39 10.59
CA GLU A 102 0.17 -9.03 11.48
C GLU A 102 0.99 -7.91 10.87
N ARG A 103 1.28 -6.88 11.66
CA ARG A 103 2.08 -5.75 11.19
C ARG A 103 3.53 -6.17 11.04
N LEU A 104 4.16 -5.76 9.95
CA LEU A 104 5.60 -5.91 9.80
C LEU A 104 6.33 -4.88 10.69
N PRO A 105 7.29 -5.30 11.55
CA PRO A 105 7.93 -4.40 12.52
C PRO A 105 8.61 -3.18 11.88
N ALA A 106 9.31 -3.39 10.75
CA ALA A 106 10.01 -2.33 10.04
C ALA A 106 9.08 -1.41 9.22
N SER A 107 7.76 -1.56 9.36
CA SER A 107 6.79 -0.69 8.71
C SER A 107 6.46 0.55 9.52
N GLN A 108 6.91 0.65 10.77
CA GLN A 108 6.85 1.88 11.55
C GLN A 108 7.89 2.89 11.03
N GLY A 109 7.60 4.19 11.17
CA GLY A 109 8.40 5.26 10.55
C GLY A 109 7.67 5.95 9.41
N PRO A 110 8.41 6.61 8.49
CA PRO A 110 7.81 7.53 7.53
C PRO A 110 6.64 6.93 6.76
N ARG A 111 5.60 7.74 6.53
CA ARG A 111 4.44 7.41 5.70
C ARG A 111 4.42 8.38 4.53
N ILE A 112 4.68 7.87 3.33
CA ILE A 112 4.80 8.70 2.13
C ILE A 112 3.93 8.08 1.04
N ALA A 113 3.15 8.91 0.36
CA ALA A 113 2.44 8.54 -0.87
C ALA A 113 2.77 9.56 -1.95
N LEU A 114 3.21 9.07 -3.11
CA LEU A 114 3.62 9.89 -4.24
C LEU A 114 2.88 9.50 -5.52
N ALA A 115 2.65 10.46 -6.40
CA ALA A 115 2.24 10.24 -7.79
C ALA A 115 3.39 10.62 -8.74
N ARG A 116 3.68 9.81 -9.77
CA ARG A 116 4.71 10.16 -10.75
C ARG A 116 4.30 11.44 -11.48
N ARG A 117 5.26 12.30 -11.83
CA ARG A 117 5.03 13.38 -12.81
C ARG A 117 5.54 12.98 -14.19
N ASP A 118 4.77 13.31 -15.21
CA ASP A 118 5.18 13.20 -16.61
C ASP A 118 6.13 14.35 -17.01
N ASP A 119 6.57 14.34 -18.27
CA ASP A 119 7.47 15.38 -18.81
C ASP A 119 6.83 16.77 -18.86
N ALA A 120 5.50 16.86 -18.83
CA ALA A 120 4.75 18.11 -18.72
C ALA A 120 4.55 18.55 -17.25
N GLY A 121 5.07 17.78 -16.29
CA GLY A 121 4.95 18.02 -14.86
C GLY A 121 3.58 17.68 -14.28
N GLN A 122 2.71 17.00 -15.04
CA GLN A 122 1.38 16.60 -14.57
C GLN A 122 1.46 15.26 -13.81
N PRO A 123 0.70 15.08 -12.72
CA PRO A 123 0.64 13.81 -12.02
C PRO A 123 -0.01 12.73 -12.90
N THR A 124 0.60 11.55 -12.96
CA THR A 124 0.07 10.36 -13.63
C THR A 124 -0.63 9.44 -12.61
N ASP A 125 -1.11 8.27 -13.05
CA ASP A 125 -1.68 7.23 -12.17
C ASP A 125 -0.65 6.28 -11.54
N GLU A 126 0.64 6.46 -11.85
CA GLU A 126 1.71 5.70 -11.19
C GLU A 126 1.88 6.18 -9.75
N ARG A 127 2.01 5.22 -8.82
CA ARG A 127 2.06 5.49 -7.37
C ARG A 127 3.26 4.83 -6.72
N LEU A 128 3.76 5.51 -5.70
CA LEU A 128 4.76 4.98 -4.78
C LEU A 128 4.26 5.19 -3.35
N LEU A 129 4.12 4.09 -2.60
CA LEU A 129 3.75 4.10 -1.20
C LEU A 129 4.93 3.61 -0.37
N LEU A 130 5.33 4.38 0.65
CA LEU A 130 6.37 4.02 1.59
C LEU A 130 5.83 4.04 3.01
N CYS A 131 6.10 2.98 3.77
CA CYS A 131 5.75 2.83 5.18
C CYS A 131 6.95 2.26 5.92
N GLY A 132 7.64 3.11 6.69
CA GLY A 132 8.90 2.75 7.34
C GLY A 132 9.95 2.36 6.30
N GLN A 133 10.39 1.10 6.34
CA GLN A 133 11.35 0.53 5.40
C GLN A 133 10.70 -0.21 4.24
N TYR A 134 9.39 -0.23 4.11
CA TYR A 134 8.71 -0.94 3.02
C TYR A 134 8.25 0.02 1.95
N LEU A 135 8.46 -0.38 0.69
CA LEU A 135 8.08 0.37 -0.49
C LEU A 135 7.19 -0.50 -1.37
N LEU A 136 6.07 0.05 -1.81
CA LEU A 136 5.20 -0.50 -2.85
C LEU A 136 5.16 0.49 -4.01
N HIS A 137 5.64 0.04 -5.16
CA HIS A 137 5.52 0.73 -6.44
C HIS A 137 4.38 0.12 -7.25
N VAL A 138 3.58 0.99 -7.88
CA VAL A 138 2.41 0.63 -8.66
C VAL A 138 2.45 1.36 -9.99
N ALA A 139 2.71 0.61 -11.06
CA ALA A 139 2.75 1.11 -12.42
C ALA A 139 1.46 0.74 -13.17
N PRO A 140 0.66 1.72 -13.62
CA PRO A 140 -0.55 1.46 -14.40
C PRO A 140 -0.20 0.82 -15.74
N ARG A 141 -1.08 -0.07 -16.24
CA ARG A 141 -0.95 -0.71 -17.55
C ARG A 141 -2.25 -0.55 -18.34
N ALA A 142 -2.16 -0.09 -19.58
CA ALA A 142 -3.33 0.06 -20.44
C ALA A 142 -3.99 -1.31 -20.69
N GLY A 143 -5.26 -1.45 -20.34
CA GLY A 143 -6.04 -2.67 -20.56
C GLY A 143 -5.64 -3.87 -19.71
N ALA A 144 -4.83 -3.69 -18.66
CA ALA A 144 -4.38 -4.77 -17.78
C ALA A 144 -4.33 -4.32 -16.31
N ALA A 145 -4.23 -5.28 -15.39
CA ALA A 145 -3.96 -4.99 -13.99
C ALA A 145 -2.63 -4.22 -13.85
N PRO A 146 -2.47 -3.30 -12.88
CA PRO A 146 -1.20 -2.61 -12.68
C PRO A 146 -0.05 -3.59 -12.42
N ALA A 147 1.16 -3.23 -12.83
CA ALA A 147 2.37 -3.93 -12.41
C ALA A 147 2.75 -3.42 -11.02
N LEU A 148 2.96 -4.34 -10.07
CA LEU A 148 3.32 -4.00 -8.71
C LEU A 148 4.72 -4.52 -8.38
N SER A 149 5.48 -3.74 -7.60
CA SER A 149 6.75 -4.16 -7.02
C SER A 149 6.78 -3.76 -5.55
N PHE A 150 6.91 -4.73 -4.66
CA PHE A 150 7.00 -4.57 -3.22
C PHE A 150 8.40 -4.96 -2.75
N GLY A 151 8.99 -4.15 -1.88
CA GLY A 151 10.32 -4.44 -1.36
C GLY A 151 10.69 -3.62 -0.13
N ARG A 152 11.95 -3.75 0.26
CA ARG A 152 12.52 -3.04 1.40
C ARG A 152 13.56 -2.03 0.99
N VAL A 153 13.50 -0.87 1.61
CA VAL A 153 14.54 0.16 1.53
C VAL A 153 15.48 0.03 2.73
N ASP A 154 16.77 -0.03 2.45
CA ASP A 154 17.83 0.16 3.41
C ASP A 154 18.41 1.55 3.20
N SER A 155 18.03 2.48 4.08
CA SER A 155 18.49 3.87 4.01
C SER A 155 19.99 4.01 4.28
N ALA A 156 20.59 3.10 5.05
CA ALA A 156 22.03 3.13 5.33
C ALA A 156 22.85 2.69 4.11
N ARG A 157 22.31 1.76 3.32
CA ARG A 157 22.93 1.28 2.08
C ARG A 157 22.46 2.01 0.82
N ALA A 158 21.47 2.91 0.96
CA ALA A 158 20.79 3.55 -0.16
C ALA A 158 20.36 2.51 -1.22
N THR A 159 19.72 1.43 -0.77
CA THR A 159 19.33 0.30 -1.62
C THR A 159 17.85 -0.01 -1.42
N TRP A 160 17.14 -0.29 -2.51
CA TRP A 160 15.83 -0.91 -2.51
C TRP A 160 15.96 -2.34 -3.04
N THR A 161 15.63 -3.32 -2.22
CA THR A 161 15.57 -4.72 -2.61
C THR A 161 14.12 -5.10 -2.88
N VAL A 162 13.82 -5.51 -4.10
CA VAL A 162 12.50 -6.00 -4.49
C VAL A 162 12.29 -7.38 -3.87
N GLU A 163 11.37 -7.49 -2.92
CA GLU A 163 11.04 -8.79 -2.32
C GLU A 163 10.11 -9.60 -3.22
N ARG A 164 9.12 -8.93 -3.82
CA ARG A 164 8.12 -9.51 -4.70
C ARG A 164 7.61 -8.50 -5.70
N ALA A 165 7.41 -8.94 -6.94
CA ALA A 165 6.76 -8.17 -7.97
C ALA A 165 5.76 -9.01 -8.77
N SER A 166 4.86 -8.34 -9.49
CA SER A 166 3.98 -8.98 -10.48
C SER A 166 4.77 -9.49 -11.68
N ASP A 167 5.88 -8.84 -12.01
CA ASP A 167 6.91 -9.39 -12.89
C ASP A 167 7.97 -10.10 -12.02
N THR A 168 7.91 -11.43 -12.00
CA THR A 168 8.79 -12.25 -11.15
C THR A 168 10.27 -12.13 -11.53
N ALA A 169 10.61 -11.58 -12.70
CA ALA A 169 12.00 -11.32 -13.05
C ALA A 169 12.65 -10.24 -12.16
N LEU A 170 11.84 -9.41 -11.49
CA LEU A 170 12.31 -8.40 -10.55
C LEU A 170 12.50 -8.94 -9.12
N ASP A 171 11.99 -10.14 -8.80
CA ASP A 171 12.11 -10.71 -7.46
C ASP A 171 13.59 -10.88 -7.07
N GLY A 172 13.99 -10.28 -5.95
CA GLY A 172 15.35 -10.31 -5.43
C GLY A 172 16.30 -9.31 -6.08
N CYS A 173 15.85 -8.51 -7.06
CA CYS A 173 16.67 -7.45 -7.62
C CYS A 173 16.95 -6.35 -6.59
N GLU A 174 18.16 -5.81 -6.64
CA GLU A 174 18.57 -4.66 -5.85
C GLU A 174 18.76 -3.45 -6.77
N HIS A 175 18.22 -2.32 -6.34
CA HIS A 175 18.33 -1.06 -7.03
C HIS A 175 18.91 -0.01 -6.07
N PRO A 176 19.86 0.83 -6.51
CA PRO A 176 20.19 2.03 -5.76
C PRO A 176 18.92 2.85 -5.50
N TRP A 177 18.80 3.43 -4.31
CA TRP A 177 17.58 4.14 -3.91
C TRP A 177 17.92 5.36 -3.07
N GLN A 178 17.45 6.52 -3.54
CA GLN A 178 17.40 7.74 -2.76
C GLN A 178 16.10 8.47 -3.04
N LEU A 179 15.45 8.97 -1.98
CA LEU A 179 14.27 9.81 -2.06
C LEU A 179 14.60 11.17 -1.46
N GLN A 180 14.42 12.23 -2.26
CA GLN A 180 14.64 13.60 -1.85
C GLN A 180 13.33 14.39 -1.93
N ARG A 181 12.92 15.01 -0.83
CA ARG A 181 11.85 16.01 -0.85
C ARG A 181 12.42 17.34 -1.31
N LEU A 182 11.88 17.89 -2.40
CA LEU A 182 12.32 19.16 -3.00
C LEU A 182 11.40 20.32 -2.62
N GLY A 183 10.17 20.03 -2.22
CA GLY A 183 9.19 21.03 -1.80
C GLY A 183 8.00 20.42 -1.08
N LEU A 184 6.94 21.21 -0.92
CA LEU A 184 5.71 20.73 -0.29
C LEU A 184 5.02 19.66 -1.15
N ASP A 185 4.99 19.88 -2.46
CA ASP A 185 4.30 19.07 -3.48
C ASP A 185 5.25 18.27 -4.37
N LEU A 186 6.57 18.40 -4.21
CA LEU A 186 7.55 17.80 -5.12
C LEU A 186 8.62 16.99 -4.38
N ALA A 187 8.86 15.78 -4.89
CA ALA A 187 9.94 14.89 -4.51
C ALA A 187 10.63 14.34 -5.76
N ARG A 188 11.82 13.78 -5.58
CA ARG A 188 12.58 13.11 -6.62
C ARG A 188 13.13 11.79 -6.11
N VAL A 189 13.02 10.76 -6.93
CA VAL A 189 13.67 9.48 -6.72
C VAL A 189 14.89 9.38 -7.64
N LEU A 190 16.00 8.87 -7.11
CA LEU A 190 17.27 8.68 -7.81
C LEU A 190 17.76 7.24 -7.67
N GLY A 191 18.47 6.76 -8.70
CA GLY A 191 19.26 5.52 -8.64
C GLY A 191 18.52 4.22 -8.95
N ALA A 192 17.19 4.20 -8.86
CA ALA A 192 16.37 3.04 -9.22
C ALA A 192 15.74 3.29 -10.60
N PRO A 193 16.19 2.66 -11.71
CA PRO A 193 15.72 3.01 -13.05
C PRO A 193 14.20 2.93 -13.23
N LEU A 194 13.55 2.00 -12.51
CA LEU A 194 12.08 1.86 -12.51
C LEU A 194 11.35 3.05 -11.88
N LEU A 195 11.99 3.74 -10.92
CA LEU A 195 11.36 4.76 -10.07
C LEU A 195 11.96 6.15 -10.29
N GLU A 196 13.10 6.24 -10.96
CA GLU A 196 13.86 7.47 -11.14
C GLU A 196 13.05 8.52 -11.88
N GLY A 197 12.95 9.71 -11.29
CA GLY A 197 12.16 10.81 -11.85
C GLY A 197 11.55 11.72 -10.80
N ALA A 198 10.72 12.64 -11.26
CA ALA A 198 9.98 13.58 -10.43
C ALA A 198 8.64 12.99 -9.97
N TRP A 199 8.27 13.30 -8.73
CA TRP A 199 7.10 12.77 -8.07
C TRP A 199 6.36 13.87 -7.33
N GLU A 200 5.06 13.93 -7.51
CA GLU A 200 4.17 14.75 -6.70
C GLU A 200 3.97 14.13 -5.32
N VAL A 201 4.04 14.95 -4.28
CA VAL A 201 3.80 14.55 -2.89
C VAL A 201 2.31 14.61 -2.60
N LEU A 202 1.68 13.44 -2.46
CA LEU A 202 0.27 13.32 -2.06
C LEU A 202 0.14 13.26 -0.53
N GLU A 203 1.10 12.59 0.12
CA GLU A 203 1.19 12.44 1.56
C GLU A 203 2.67 12.36 1.97
N TRP A 204 3.04 13.06 3.05
CA TRP A 204 4.37 12.94 3.64
C TRP A 204 4.29 13.13 5.15
N SER A 205 4.66 12.10 5.90
CA SER A 205 4.74 12.10 7.35
C SER A 205 6.06 11.44 7.76
N ASP A 206 6.77 12.08 8.70
CA ASP A 206 8.03 11.56 9.26
C ASP A 206 7.81 10.68 10.50
N ALA A 207 6.55 10.39 10.84
CA ALA A 207 6.09 9.76 12.09
C ALA A 207 6.71 8.39 12.41
#